data_AF-A0AAE4JJ40-F1
#
_entry.id   AF-A0AAE4JJ40-F1
#
_cell.length_a   1.000
_cell.length_b   1.000
_cell.length_c   1.000
_cell.angle_alpha   90.00
_cell.angle_beta   90.00
_cell.angle_gamma   90.00
#
_symmetry.space_group_name_H-M   'P 1'
#
loop_
_entity.id
_entity.type
_entity.pdbx_description
1 polymer ?
#
loop_
_entity_poly.entity_id
_entity_poly.type
_entity_poly.pdbx_seq_one_letter_code
_entity_poly.pdbx_strand_id
1 'polypeptide(L)'
;MVANERGQLLLIGGVAVAIVVFSTILFAHSLAVTDGITTTGSADTIERIADREASVERDLGRLAAQSRGDDFDGFEVRYENALRNYTETHNQVVASSGGPYLNATLNESESLGTEVNQTSSEKFKRPNGTGSRTDWDIARNVQRVAVFKVTVDNINGKGNKLNITVNSARSGSVDWHLNITGDPSGDRKNATANGNLVCDGEGELQINLVEGTCKIGGGTETSFTSFPETVDSPYTVSIDHGSHANGTYVFAADGNFTAPDSYSDYDTSPYPVVPAVDVTYDTPSASYNRTVLVEVDDG
;
A
#
# COMPACT_ATOMS: atom_id res chain seq x y z
N MET A 1 40.77 19.07 56.53
CA MET A 1 39.69 18.68 55.62
C MET A 1 39.73 19.58 54.38
N VAL A 2 40.71 19.40 53.47
CA VAL A 2 40.76 20.07 52.14
C VAL A 2 41.68 19.23 51.23
N ALA A 3 41.23 18.06 50.78
CA ALA A 3 41.96 17.27 49.77
C ALA A 3 41.04 16.39 48.90
N ASN A 4 39.76 16.24 49.27
CA ASN A 4 38.85 15.30 48.61
C ASN A 4 37.98 15.92 47.49
N GLU A 5 38.10 17.22 47.22
CA GLU A 5 37.23 17.93 46.26
C GLU A 5 37.91 18.16 44.89
N ARG A 6 39.25 18.05 44.80
CA ARG A 6 39.98 18.24 43.52
C ARG A 6 40.00 16.99 42.64
N GLY A 7 39.91 15.80 43.24
CA GLY A 7 39.82 14.54 42.50
C GLY A 7 38.49 14.36 41.76
N GLN A 8 37.38 14.88 42.32
CA GLN A 8 36.06 14.81 41.70
C GLN A 8 35.86 15.83 40.57
N LEU A 9 36.47 17.02 40.66
CA LEU A 9 36.42 18.02 39.57
C LEU A 9 37.18 17.55 38.31
N LEU A 10 38.30 16.83 38.47
CA LEU A 10 39.00 16.22 37.34
C LEU A 10 38.20 15.06 36.72
N LEU A 11 37.48 14.30 37.54
CA LEU A 11 36.66 13.18 37.07
C LEU A 11 35.44 13.65 36.27
N ILE A 12 34.77 14.72 36.73
CA ILE A 12 33.63 15.34 36.02
C ILE A 12 34.10 15.98 34.70
N GLY A 13 35.26 16.65 34.69
CA GLY A 13 35.85 17.19 33.47
C GLY A 13 36.21 16.11 32.45
N GLY A 14 36.80 14.99 32.90
CA GLY A 14 37.13 13.86 32.05
C GLY A 14 35.91 13.17 31.44
N VAL A 15 34.84 12.99 32.22
CA VAL A 15 33.57 12.42 31.72
C VAL A 15 32.90 13.35 30.72
N ALA A 16 32.91 14.67 30.95
CA ALA A 16 32.35 15.64 29.99
C ALA A 16 33.09 15.61 28.64
N VAL A 17 34.43 15.54 28.65
CA VAL A 17 35.24 15.41 27.42
C VAL A 17 35.00 14.06 26.74
N ALA A 18 34.90 12.97 27.50
CA ALA A 18 34.61 11.65 26.95
C ALA A 18 33.24 11.59 26.28
N ILE A 19 32.22 12.25 26.85
CA ILE A 19 30.88 12.35 26.25
C ILE A 19 30.95 13.13 24.94
N VAL A 20 31.63 14.28 24.91
CA VAL A 20 31.77 15.08 23.66
C VAL A 20 32.49 14.28 22.57
N VAL A 21 33.53 13.52 22.91
CA VAL A 21 34.26 12.66 21.96
C VAL A 21 33.41 11.47 21.52
N PHE A 22 32.61 10.86 22.41
CA PHE A 22 31.68 9.80 22.02
C PHE A 22 30.54 10.33 21.14
N SER A 23 30.05 11.54 21.40
CA SER A 23 29.04 12.19 20.56
C SER A 23 29.59 12.49 19.17
N THR A 24 30.82 12.98 19.04
CA THR A 24 31.43 13.21 17.71
C THR A 24 31.72 11.91 16.95
N ILE A 25 32.09 10.82 17.63
CA ILE A 25 32.25 9.50 17.00
C ILE A 25 30.89 8.93 16.55
N LEU A 26 29.82 9.12 17.33
CA LEU A 26 28.47 8.71 16.93
C LEU A 26 27.96 9.52 15.72
N PHE A 27 28.23 10.83 15.67
CA PHE A 27 27.94 11.63 14.47
C PHE A 27 28.81 11.22 13.27
N ALA A 28 30.06 10.81 13.48
CA ALA A 28 30.91 10.29 12.41
C ALA A 28 30.46 8.90 11.91
N HIS A 29 29.93 8.05 12.79
CA HIS A 29 29.36 6.75 12.41
C HIS A 29 27.99 6.86 11.74
N SER A 30 27.24 7.94 11.98
CA SER A 30 25.98 8.19 11.27
C SER A 30 26.18 8.74 9.85
N LEU A 31 27.41 9.09 9.46
CA LEU A 31 27.81 9.42 8.09
C LEU A 31 28.58 8.29 7.39
N ALA A 32 28.84 7.19 8.09
CA ALA A 32 29.65 6.07 7.60
C ALA A 32 28.81 4.82 7.25
N VAL A 33 27.53 5.02 6.87
CA VAL A 33 26.78 4.06 6.06
C VAL A 33 26.29 4.78 4.80
N THR A 34 27.25 5.27 4.04
CA THR A 34 27.10 5.58 2.62
C THR A 34 28.39 5.13 1.97
N ASP A 35 28.51 3.81 1.81
CA ASP A 35 29.58 3.24 1.02
C ASP A 35 29.43 3.77 -0.42
N GLY A 36 30.34 4.67 -0.80
CA GLY A 36 30.69 4.86 -2.21
C GLY A 36 30.27 6.16 -2.89
N ILE A 37 30.25 7.32 -2.22
CA ILE A 37 30.26 8.60 -2.95
C ILE A 37 31.35 9.52 -2.38
N THR A 38 32.59 9.31 -2.81
CA THR A 38 33.63 10.36 -2.76
C THR A 38 33.33 11.38 -3.86
N THR A 39 32.41 12.32 -3.60
CA THR A 39 32.21 13.48 -4.47
C THR A 39 32.70 14.73 -3.75
N THR A 40 33.86 15.21 -4.18
CA THR A 40 34.27 16.61 -3.98
C THR A 40 33.29 17.52 -4.72
N GLY A 41 32.21 17.94 -4.06
CA GLY A 41 31.25 18.91 -4.58
C GLY A 41 30.69 19.77 -3.45
N SER A 42 30.74 21.09 -3.62
CA SER A 42 30.18 22.09 -2.68
C SER A 42 28.73 21.76 -2.31
N ALA A 43 28.26 22.21 -1.14
CA ALA A 43 26.89 21.98 -0.63
C ALA A 43 25.79 22.24 -1.68
N ASP A 44 25.95 23.26 -2.54
CA ASP A 44 25.04 23.56 -3.66
C ASP A 44 24.87 22.41 -4.68
N THR A 45 25.87 21.54 -4.83
CA THR A 45 25.79 20.36 -5.70
C THR A 45 24.97 19.26 -5.05
N ILE A 46 25.04 19.12 -3.73
CA ILE A 46 24.32 18.11 -2.95
C ILE A 46 22.83 18.45 -2.90
N GLU A 47 22.47 19.70 -2.59
CA GLU A 47 21.07 20.15 -2.58
C GLU A 47 20.40 19.94 -3.94
N ARG A 48 21.10 20.28 -5.03
CA ARG A 48 20.57 20.09 -6.39
C ARG A 48 20.41 18.62 -6.80
N ILE A 49 21.20 17.70 -6.23
CA ILE A 49 21.02 16.25 -6.47
C ILE A 49 19.78 15.77 -5.70
N ALA A 50 19.64 16.15 -4.43
CA ALA A 50 18.49 15.78 -3.61
C ALA A 50 17.16 16.26 -4.21
N ASP A 51 17.09 17.51 -4.70
CA ASP A 51 15.89 18.03 -5.36
C ASP A 51 15.52 17.27 -6.64
N ARG A 52 16.53 16.81 -7.38
CA ARG A 52 16.32 16.01 -8.60
C ARG A 52 15.85 14.61 -8.27
N GLU A 53 16.44 13.96 -7.28
CA GLU A 53 16.00 12.66 -6.80
C GLU A 53 14.55 12.72 -6.32
N ALA A 54 14.20 13.70 -5.47
CA ALA A 54 12.84 13.91 -5.01
C ALA A 54 11.85 14.22 -6.16
N SER A 55 12.32 14.82 -7.26
CA SER A 55 11.50 14.99 -8.47
C SER A 55 11.28 13.67 -9.20
N VAL A 56 12.32 12.84 -9.34
CA VAL A 56 12.21 11.51 -9.96
C VAL A 56 11.27 10.64 -9.13
N GLU A 57 11.44 10.57 -7.81
CA GLU A 57 10.58 9.75 -6.93
C GLU A 57 9.10 10.17 -7.05
N ARG A 58 8.79 11.46 -7.12
CA ARG A 58 7.44 11.96 -7.36
C ARG A 58 6.90 11.58 -8.75
N ASP A 59 7.74 11.67 -9.78
CA ASP A 59 7.35 11.26 -11.13
C ASP A 59 7.07 9.75 -11.17
N LEU A 60 7.88 8.92 -10.50
CA LEU A 60 7.64 7.48 -10.36
C LEU A 60 6.28 7.20 -9.68
N GLY A 61 5.97 7.92 -8.59
CA GLY A 61 4.67 7.83 -7.91
C GLY A 61 3.49 8.13 -8.84
N ARG A 62 3.59 9.22 -9.60
CA ARG A 62 2.57 9.58 -10.58
C ARG A 62 2.43 8.53 -11.69
N LEU A 63 3.55 7.99 -12.19
CA LEU A 63 3.53 6.94 -13.21
C LEU A 63 2.89 5.66 -12.68
N ALA A 64 3.14 5.30 -11.42
CA ALA A 64 2.51 4.16 -10.76
C ALA A 64 0.99 4.35 -10.66
N ALA A 65 0.53 5.52 -10.19
CA ALA A 65 -0.89 5.84 -10.13
C ALA A 65 -1.56 5.75 -11.52
N GLN A 66 -0.94 6.34 -12.54
CA GLN A 66 -1.46 6.32 -13.92
C GLN A 66 -1.45 4.91 -14.55
N SER A 67 -0.48 4.08 -14.18
CA SER A 67 -0.35 2.72 -14.71
C SER A 67 -1.28 1.73 -14.03
N ARG A 68 -1.76 2.04 -12.81
CA ARG A 68 -2.68 1.17 -12.07
C ARG A 68 -3.98 0.96 -12.85
N GLY A 69 -4.54 2.02 -13.45
CA GLY A 69 -5.73 1.93 -14.29
C GLY A 69 -6.95 1.35 -13.56
N ASP A 70 -8.01 1.05 -14.31
CA ASP A 70 -9.26 0.54 -13.72
C ASP A 70 -9.21 -0.97 -13.46
N ASP A 71 -8.24 -1.70 -14.02
CA ASP A 71 -8.23 -3.17 -14.05
C ASP A 71 -6.97 -3.79 -13.43
N PHE A 72 -7.24 -4.92 -12.76
CA PHE A 72 -6.36 -5.95 -12.21
C PHE A 72 -5.00 -6.10 -12.93
N ASP A 73 -5.17 -6.61 -14.14
CA ASP A 73 -4.17 -7.37 -14.84
C ASP A 73 -3.21 -6.47 -15.61
N GLY A 74 -1.92 -6.76 -15.50
CA GLY A 74 -0.86 -6.08 -16.24
C GLY A 74 -0.46 -4.72 -15.70
N PHE A 75 -0.70 -4.41 -14.42
CA PHE A 75 -0.13 -3.22 -13.77
C PHE A 75 1.39 -3.21 -13.93
N GLU A 76 2.05 -4.33 -13.63
CA GLU A 76 3.50 -4.51 -13.70
C GLU A 76 3.97 -4.19 -15.11
N VAL A 77 3.37 -4.81 -16.13
CA VAL A 77 3.71 -4.59 -17.54
C VAL A 77 3.46 -3.13 -17.97
N ARG A 78 2.33 -2.52 -17.57
CA ARG A 78 2.04 -1.12 -17.88
C ARG A 78 3.06 -0.19 -17.22
N TYR A 79 3.37 -0.45 -15.96
CA TYR A 79 4.28 0.37 -15.18
C TYR A 79 5.73 0.22 -15.66
N GLU A 80 6.20 -0.98 -15.96
CA GLU A 80 7.50 -1.21 -16.60
C GLU A 80 7.63 -0.47 -17.94
N ASN A 81 6.58 -0.53 -18.78
CA ASN A 81 6.58 0.23 -20.04
C ASN A 81 6.60 1.75 -19.79
N ALA A 82 5.89 2.23 -18.77
CA ALA A 82 5.92 3.64 -18.38
C ALA A 82 7.29 4.07 -17.86
N LEU A 83 7.96 3.24 -17.05
CA LEU A 83 9.32 3.46 -16.55
C LEU A 83 10.34 3.49 -17.68
N ARG A 84 10.23 2.58 -18.67
CA ARG A 84 11.08 2.58 -19.85
C ARG A 84 10.91 3.86 -20.67
N ASN A 85 9.66 4.26 -20.95
CA ASN A 85 9.38 5.48 -21.69
C ASN A 85 9.86 6.73 -20.95
N TYR A 86 9.69 6.77 -19.62
CA TYR A 86 10.20 7.85 -18.78
C TYR A 86 11.72 7.94 -18.83
N THR A 87 12.40 6.79 -18.66
CA THR A 87 13.86 6.66 -18.78
C THR A 87 14.37 7.17 -20.12
N GLU A 88 13.78 6.73 -21.23
CA GLU A 88 14.17 7.17 -22.58
C GLU A 88 13.98 8.67 -22.77
N THR A 89 12.83 9.20 -22.35
CA THR A 89 12.50 10.63 -22.49
C THR A 89 13.42 11.49 -21.62
N HIS A 90 13.64 11.09 -20.36
CA HIS A 90 14.55 11.77 -19.43
C HIS A 90 15.96 11.82 -20.03
N ASN A 91 16.46 10.69 -20.52
CA ASN A 91 17.80 10.58 -21.10
C ASN A 91 17.98 11.42 -22.37
N GLN A 92 16.95 11.55 -23.20
CA GLN A 92 16.99 12.44 -24.36
C GLN A 92 17.10 13.91 -23.95
N VAL A 93 16.34 14.32 -22.93
CA VAL A 93 16.40 15.69 -22.40
C VAL A 93 17.75 15.97 -21.79
N VAL A 94 18.25 15.09 -20.91
CA VAL A 94 19.53 15.32 -20.22
C VAL A 94 20.75 15.22 -21.14
N ALA A 95 20.69 14.43 -22.21
CA ALA A 95 21.74 14.39 -23.23
C ALA A 95 21.96 15.77 -23.88
N SER A 96 20.89 16.59 -23.98
CA SER A 96 20.98 17.95 -24.52
C SER A 96 21.45 18.98 -23.47
N SER A 97 21.22 18.73 -22.18
CA SER A 97 21.48 19.68 -21.09
C SER A 97 22.63 19.30 -20.15
N GLY A 98 23.30 18.16 -20.38
CA GLY A 98 24.39 17.63 -19.55
C GLY A 98 23.94 17.12 -18.18
N GLY A 99 22.72 16.59 -18.06
CA GLY A 99 22.21 15.99 -16.82
C GLY A 99 22.63 14.53 -16.61
N PRO A 100 22.37 13.96 -15.41
CA PRO A 100 22.59 12.54 -15.14
C PRO A 100 21.68 11.69 -16.03
N TYR A 101 22.21 10.61 -16.59
CA TYR A 101 21.39 9.57 -17.19
C TYR A 101 20.69 8.80 -16.08
N LEU A 102 19.46 8.40 -16.34
CA LEU A 102 18.60 7.65 -15.46
C LEU A 102 18.34 6.28 -16.09
N ASN A 103 18.23 5.24 -15.29
CA ASN A 103 17.57 4.00 -15.68
C ASN A 103 16.68 3.55 -14.53
N ALA A 104 15.39 3.35 -14.78
CA ALA A 104 14.41 2.93 -13.78
C ALA A 104 13.77 1.61 -14.18
N THR A 105 13.82 0.61 -13.29
CA THR A 105 13.26 -0.74 -13.51
C THR A 105 12.40 -1.14 -12.32
N LEU A 106 11.24 -1.76 -12.57
CA LEU A 106 10.41 -2.33 -11.49
C LEU A 106 11.15 -3.52 -10.87
N ASN A 107 11.23 -3.53 -9.54
CA ASN A 107 11.72 -4.65 -8.75
C ASN A 107 10.54 -5.29 -8.02
N GLU A 108 9.91 -6.27 -8.66
CA GLU A 108 8.74 -6.97 -8.08
C GLU A 108 9.08 -7.68 -6.77
N SER A 109 10.31 -8.19 -6.60
CA SER A 109 10.72 -8.91 -5.39
C SER A 109 10.87 -8.03 -4.15
N GLU A 110 11.26 -6.76 -4.33
CA GLU A 110 11.37 -5.78 -3.24
C GLU A 110 10.08 -4.94 -3.10
N SER A 111 9.13 -5.10 -4.02
CA SER A 111 7.83 -4.44 -3.94
C SER A 111 6.99 -5.01 -2.81
N LEU A 112 6.19 -4.17 -2.17
CA LEU A 112 5.32 -4.58 -1.08
C LEU A 112 3.88 -4.71 -1.56
N GLY A 113 3.24 -5.78 -1.16
CA GLY A 113 1.82 -6.00 -1.36
C GLY A 113 1.49 -7.44 -1.74
N THR A 114 0.23 -7.77 -1.54
CA THR A 114 -0.31 -9.09 -1.89
C THR A 114 -1.71 -8.87 -2.44
N GLU A 115 -2.00 -9.54 -3.53
CA GLU A 115 -3.37 -9.70 -4.02
C GLU A 115 -3.91 -11.01 -3.49
N VAL A 116 -5.19 -10.99 -3.11
CA VAL A 116 -6.04 -12.16 -3.06
C VAL A 116 -7.20 -12.01 -4.04
N ASN A 117 -7.50 -13.10 -4.74
CA ASN A 117 -8.56 -13.11 -5.75
C ASN A 117 -9.42 -14.37 -5.65
N GLN A 118 -10.73 -14.20 -5.61
CA GLN A 118 -11.70 -15.26 -5.80
C GLN A 118 -12.27 -15.17 -7.22
N THR A 119 -11.68 -15.93 -8.15
CA THR A 119 -12.01 -15.85 -9.59
C THR A 119 -13.32 -16.55 -9.95
N SER A 120 -13.72 -17.61 -9.23
CA SER A 120 -14.99 -18.30 -9.39
C SER A 120 -16.05 -17.76 -8.43
N SER A 121 -17.29 -17.64 -8.90
CA SER A 121 -18.41 -17.27 -8.03
C SER A 121 -18.64 -18.36 -6.98
N GLU A 122 -18.25 -18.06 -5.74
CA GLU A 122 -18.31 -18.98 -4.61
C GLU A 122 -18.73 -18.24 -3.33
N LYS A 123 -18.95 -19.01 -2.27
CA LYS A 123 -19.26 -18.41 -0.97
C LYS A 123 -18.04 -17.68 -0.42
N PHE A 124 -18.25 -16.47 0.09
CA PHE A 124 -17.22 -15.75 0.82
C PHE A 124 -16.98 -16.43 2.17
N LYS A 125 -16.15 -17.48 2.21
CA LYS A 125 -15.84 -18.21 3.45
C LYS A 125 -14.35 -18.43 3.56
N ARG A 126 -13.88 -18.43 4.80
CA ARG A 126 -12.56 -18.92 5.16
C ARG A 126 -12.31 -20.32 4.56
N PRO A 127 -11.14 -20.59 3.95
CA PRO A 127 -10.76 -21.94 3.55
C PRO A 127 -10.85 -22.90 4.73
N ASN A 128 -11.47 -24.07 4.52
CA ASN A 128 -11.76 -25.06 5.57
C ASN A 128 -12.67 -24.59 6.72
N GLY A 129 -13.23 -23.38 6.64
CA GLY A 129 -14.21 -22.86 7.59
C GLY A 129 -15.51 -23.67 7.53
N THR A 130 -15.91 -24.25 8.66
CA THR A 130 -17.19 -24.96 8.82
C THR A 130 -17.99 -24.38 9.99
N GLY A 131 -19.31 -24.38 9.87
CA GLY A 131 -20.21 -23.90 10.94
C GLY A 131 -20.01 -22.41 11.24
N SER A 132 -19.72 -22.07 12.50
CA SER A 132 -19.52 -20.70 12.98
C SER A 132 -18.12 -20.13 12.69
N ARG A 133 -17.26 -20.86 11.98
CA ARG A 133 -15.88 -20.43 11.62
C ARG A 133 -15.79 -19.98 10.16
N THR A 134 -16.82 -19.32 9.66
CA THR A 134 -16.86 -18.81 8.29
C THR A 134 -16.30 -17.41 8.17
N ASP A 135 -16.20 -16.68 9.27
CA ASP A 135 -15.72 -15.29 9.33
C ASP A 135 -14.20 -15.29 9.45
N TRP A 136 -13.54 -14.33 8.79
CA TRP A 136 -12.09 -14.20 8.81
C TRP A 136 -11.63 -12.78 8.50
N ASP A 137 -10.41 -12.50 8.93
CA ASP A 137 -9.71 -11.29 8.53
C ASP A 137 -9.06 -11.55 7.17
N ILE A 138 -9.45 -10.75 6.18
CA ILE A 138 -8.85 -10.75 4.86
C ILE A 138 -7.36 -10.39 5.00
N ALA A 139 -7.10 -9.26 5.66
CA ALA A 139 -5.74 -8.80 5.88
C ALA A 139 -5.68 -7.99 7.17
N ARG A 140 -4.54 -8.07 7.84
CA ARG A 140 -4.27 -7.36 9.09
C ARG A 140 -3.11 -6.39 8.91
N ASN A 141 -3.13 -5.33 9.72
CA ASN A 141 -2.05 -4.34 9.77
C ASN A 141 -1.78 -3.69 8.40
N VAL A 142 -2.88 -3.45 7.66
CA VAL A 142 -2.86 -2.89 6.32
C VAL A 142 -2.59 -1.40 6.39
N GLN A 143 -1.61 -0.91 5.64
CA GLN A 143 -1.30 0.53 5.57
C GLN A 143 -1.95 1.17 4.34
N ARG A 144 -1.97 0.44 3.23
CA ARG A 144 -2.38 0.87 1.89
C ARG A 144 -3.15 -0.24 1.20
N VAL A 145 -4.21 0.13 0.50
CA VAL A 145 -5.01 -0.76 -0.33
C VAL A 145 -5.03 -0.18 -1.73
N ALA A 146 -4.58 -0.96 -2.72
CA ALA A 146 -4.65 -0.57 -4.13
C ALA A 146 -6.01 -0.92 -4.73
N VAL A 147 -6.60 -2.05 -4.33
CA VAL A 147 -7.85 -2.55 -4.92
C VAL A 147 -8.68 -3.22 -3.85
N PHE A 148 -9.98 -2.93 -3.83
CA PHE A 148 -10.96 -3.75 -3.13
C PHE A 148 -12.29 -3.74 -3.87
N LYS A 149 -12.48 -4.74 -4.73
CA LYS A 149 -13.70 -4.91 -5.54
C LYS A 149 -14.43 -6.17 -5.09
N VAL A 150 -15.74 -6.07 -4.94
CA VAL A 150 -16.60 -7.18 -4.52
C VAL A 150 -17.79 -7.24 -5.45
N THR A 151 -18.03 -8.43 -5.99
CA THR A 151 -19.19 -8.74 -6.81
C THR A 151 -20.04 -9.74 -6.08
N VAL A 152 -21.31 -9.43 -5.82
CA VAL A 152 -22.26 -10.31 -5.13
C VAL A 152 -23.36 -10.72 -6.09
N ASP A 153 -23.41 -12.01 -6.40
CA ASP A 153 -24.41 -12.59 -7.29
C ASP A 153 -25.71 -12.84 -6.55
N ASN A 154 -25.63 -13.45 -5.36
CA ASN A 154 -26.80 -13.88 -4.59
C ASN A 154 -26.53 -13.85 -3.08
N ILE A 155 -27.57 -13.57 -2.30
CA ILE A 155 -27.60 -13.74 -0.85
C ILE A 155 -28.64 -14.81 -0.51
N ASN A 156 -28.15 -15.98 -0.12
CA ASN A 156 -28.96 -17.18 0.02
C ASN A 156 -29.82 -17.11 1.29
N GLY A 157 -31.12 -16.84 1.18
CA GLY A 157 -32.09 -17.07 2.25
C GLY A 157 -32.47 -15.84 3.09
N LYS A 158 -33.71 -15.85 3.58
CA LYS A 158 -34.33 -14.70 4.24
C LYS A 158 -33.57 -14.25 5.50
N GLY A 159 -33.25 -12.95 5.54
CA GLY A 159 -32.61 -12.30 6.69
C GLY A 159 -31.10 -12.52 6.77
N ASN A 160 -30.52 -13.17 5.76
CA ASN A 160 -29.09 -13.33 5.67
C ASN A 160 -28.43 -12.07 5.12
N LYS A 161 -27.16 -11.90 5.47
CA LYS A 161 -26.36 -10.73 5.15
C LYS A 161 -24.91 -11.11 4.92
N LEU A 162 -24.20 -10.27 4.17
CA LEU A 162 -22.76 -10.25 4.05
C LEU A 162 -22.28 -8.93 4.66
N ASN A 163 -21.31 -9.01 5.55
CA ASN A 163 -20.70 -7.85 6.18
C ASN A 163 -19.22 -7.78 5.79
N ILE A 164 -18.78 -6.58 5.43
CA ILE A 164 -17.36 -6.26 5.29
C ILE A 164 -17.06 -5.15 6.28
N THR A 165 -16.06 -5.35 7.13
CA THR A 165 -15.68 -4.40 8.17
C THR A 165 -14.23 -4.00 7.99
N VAL A 166 -13.94 -2.71 8.13
CA VAL A 166 -12.59 -2.16 8.18
C VAL A 166 -12.41 -1.49 9.55
N ASN A 167 -11.65 -2.14 10.41
CA ASN A 167 -11.40 -1.66 11.77
C ASN A 167 -10.01 -1.02 11.85
N SER A 168 -9.93 0.23 12.30
CA SER A 168 -8.63 0.86 12.55
C SER A 168 -7.97 0.25 13.79
N ALA A 169 -6.65 0.05 13.73
CA ALA A 169 -5.86 -0.28 14.92
C ALA A 169 -5.66 0.93 15.84
N ARG A 170 -6.01 2.14 15.38
CA ARG A 170 -5.85 3.38 16.15
C ARG A 170 -7.05 3.60 17.08
N SER A 171 -6.76 3.71 18.38
CA SER A 171 -7.76 4.01 19.40
C SER A 171 -8.52 5.31 19.10
N GLY A 172 -9.86 5.26 19.12
CA GLY A 172 -10.72 6.43 18.88
C GLY A 172 -11.03 6.71 17.41
N SER A 173 -10.54 5.89 16.48
CA SER A 173 -10.91 5.95 15.06
C SER A 173 -12.33 5.40 14.82
N VAL A 174 -12.90 5.75 13.67
CA VAL A 174 -14.22 5.28 13.24
C VAL A 174 -14.04 4.03 12.39
N ASP A 175 -14.74 2.95 12.76
CA ASP A 175 -14.78 1.73 11.94
C ASP A 175 -15.71 1.95 10.74
N TRP A 176 -15.34 1.35 9.61
CA TRP A 176 -16.15 1.40 8.40
C TRP A 176 -16.84 0.06 8.16
N HIS A 177 -18.10 0.09 7.77
CA HIS A 177 -18.93 -1.09 7.59
C HIS A 177 -19.70 -1.06 6.27
N LEU A 178 -19.60 -2.14 5.51
CA LEU A 178 -20.54 -2.48 4.44
C LEU A 178 -21.43 -3.62 4.90
N ASN A 179 -22.73 -3.45 4.73
CA ASN A 179 -23.71 -4.50 4.98
C ASN A 179 -24.57 -4.68 3.73
N ILE A 180 -24.54 -5.90 3.20
CA ILE A 180 -25.31 -6.31 2.04
C ILE A 180 -26.35 -7.33 2.51
N THR A 181 -27.62 -7.04 2.25
CA THR A 181 -28.74 -7.91 2.59
C THR A 181 -29.49 -8.35 1.33
N GLY A 182 -30.06 -9.55 1.38
CA GLY A 182 -30.94 -10.06 0.33
C GLY A 182 -32.39 -10.04 0.77
N ASP A 183 -33.30 -9.91 -0.19
CA ASP A 183 -34.70 -10.21 0.03
C ASP A 183 -34.93 -11.74 0.20
N PRO A 184 -36.15 -12.18 0.54
CA PRO A 184 -36.40 -13.60 0.77
C PRO A 184 -36.14 -14.51 -0.44
N SER A 185 -36.20 -14.00 -1.68
CA SER A 185 -35.85 -14.78 -2.87
C SER A 185 -34.35 -14.76 -3.16
N GLY A 186 -33.62 -13.75 -2.66
CA GLY A 186 -32.19 -13.54 -2.89
C GLY A 186 -31.89 -12.75 -4.17
N ASP A 187 -32.92 -12.44 -4.95
CA ASP A 187 -32.80 -11.78 -6.25
C ASP A 187 -32.53 -10.28 -6.08
N ARG A 188 -33.21 -9.67 -5.10
CA ARG A 188 -33.01 -8.27 -4.76
C ARG A 188 -31.97 -8.13 -3.66
N LYS A 189 -30.98 -7.28 -3.87
CA LYS A 189 -29.90 -6.98 -2.93
C LYS A 189 -29.94 -5.51 -2.54
N ASN A 190 -29.64 -5.26 -1.27
CA ASN A 190 -29.60 -3.95 -0.67
C ASN A 190 -28.25 -3.78 0.05
N ALA A 191 -27.44 -2.82 -0.40
CA ALA A 191 -26.13 -2.53 0.13
C ALA A 191 -26.15 -1.20 0.89
N THR A 192 -25.64 -1.21 2.12
CA THR A 192 -25.52 -0.03 2.98
C THR A 192 -24.08 0.15 3.44
N ALA A 193 -23.51 1.35 3.27
CA ALA A 193 -22.20 1.72 3.76
C ALA A 193 -22.36 2.68 4.95
N ASN A 194 -21.82 2.32 6.12
CA ASN A 194 -21.98 3.03 7.39
C ASN A 194 -23.45 3.37 7.72
N GLY A 195 -24.37 2.47 7.35
CA GLY A 195 -25.82 2.63 7.55
C GLY A 195 -26.53 3.46 6.48
N ASN A 196 -25.83 4.05 5.51
CA ASN A 196 -26.43 4.76 4.39
C ASN A 196 -26.65 3.82 3.21
N LEU A 197 -27.82 3.89 2.57
CA LEU A 197 -28.11 3.10 1.38
C LEU A 197 -27.24 3.55 0.20
N VAL A 198 -26.48 2.62 -0.39
CA VAL A 198 -25.63 2.89 -1.57
C VAL A 198 -26.19 2.24 -2.83
N CYS A 199 -26.67 0.99 -2.76
CA CYS A 199 -27.36 0.34 -3.86
C CYS A 199 -28.57 -0.46 -3.40
N ASP A 200 -29.58 -0.53 -4.25
CA ASP A 200 -30.78 -1.34 -4.06
C ASP A 200 -31.36 -1.76 -5.42
N GLY A 201 -31.56 -3.05 -5.64
CA GLY A 201 -32.02 -3.55 -6.93
C GLY A 201 -31.88 -5.05 -7.11
N GLU A 202 -32.22 -5.52 -8.30
CA GLU A 202 -32.09 -6.93 -8.72
C GLU A 202 -30.88 -7.10 -9.64
N GLY A 203 -30.36 -8.34 -9.72
CA GLY A 203 -29.19 -8.67 -10.55
C GLY A 203 -27.87 -8.56 -9.80
N GLU A 204 -26.75 -8.69 -10.50
CA GLU A 204 -25.40 -8.70 -9.90
C GLU A 204 -25.07 -7.33 -9.27
N LEU A 205 -24.53 -7.35 -8.05
CA LEU A 205 -24.09 -6.17 -7.31
C LEU A 205 -22.57 -6.05 -7.39
N GLN A 206 -22.07 -4.96 -7.93
CA GLN A 206 -20.64 -4.65 -8.05
C GLN A 206 -20.31 -3.45 -7.16
N ILE A 207 -19.32 -3.59 -6.28
CA ILE A 207 -18.91 -2.54 -5.34
C ILE A 207 -17.39 -2.39 -5.41
N ASN A 208 -16.92 -1.16 -5.58
CA ASN A 208 -15.52 -0.78 -5.36
C ASN A 208 -15.42 -0.03 -4.04
N LEU A 209 -14.79 -0.65 -3.03
CA LEU A 209 -14.69 -0.09 -1.68
C LEU A 209 -13.58 0.97 -1.57
N VAL A 210 -12.61 0.98 -2.51
CA VAL A 210 -11.53 1.97 -2.57
C VAL A 210 -12.01 3.24 -3.26
N GLU A 211 -12.66 3.11 -4.43
CA GLU A 211 -13.22 4.27 -5.16
C GLU A 211 -14.55 4.75 -4.57
N GLY A 212 -15.21 3.93 -3.74
CA GLY A 212 -16.51 4.25 -3.18
C GLY A 212 -17.64 4.21 -4.23
N THR A 213 -17.63 3.26 -5.15
CA THR A 213 -18.66 3.13 -6.19
C THR A 213 -19.47 1.85 -6.04
N CYS A 214 -20.75 1.91 -6.43
CA CYS A 214 -21.68 0.81 -6.34
C CYS A 214 -22.64 0.78 -7.52
N LYS A 215 -22.83 -0.40 -8.11
CA LYS A 215 -23.70 -0.64 -9.27
C LYS A 215 -24.45 -1.95 -9.11
N ILE A 216 -25.73 -2.00 -9.51
CA ILE A 216 -26.53 -3.23 -9.44
C ILE A 216 -27.32 -3.46 -10.74
N GLY A 217 -27.31 -4.70 -11.25
CA GLY A 217 -28.18 -5.14 -12.35
C GLY A 217 -28.00 -4.38 -13.67
N GLY A 218 -26.82 -3.81 -13.93
CA GLY A 218 -26.58 -2.93 -15.08
C GLY A 218 -27.19 -1.53 -14.96
N GLY A 219 -27.69 -1.16 -13.78
CA GLY A 219 -28.20 0.17 -13.46
C GLY A 219 -27.12 1.25 -13.43
N THR A 220 -27.53 2.46 -13.04
CA THR A 220 -26.61 3.60 -12.87
C THR A 220 -25.69 3.38 -11.68
N GLU A 221 -24.41 3.68 -11.87
CA GLU A 221 -23.44 3.68 -10.78
C GLU A 221 -23.72 4.81 -9.78
N THR A 222 -23.57 4.50 -8.51
CA THR A 222 -23.75 5.40 -7.37
C THR A 222 -22.42 5.53 -6.64
N SER A 223 -22.17 6.68 -6.02
CA SER A 223 -20.97 6.90 -5.21
C SER A 223 -21.29 7.03 -3.72
N PHE A 224 -20.34 6.65 -2.89
CA PHE A 224 -20.40 6.73 -1.43
C PHE A 224 -19.00 7.03 -0.88
N THR A 225 -18.92 7.43 0.39
CA THR A 225 -17.63 7.71 1.02
C THR A 225 -16.83 6.43 1.22
N SER A 226 -15.68 6.35 0.56
CA SER A 226 -14.78 5.20 0.60
C SER A 226 -14.18 4.99 1.99
N PHE A 227 -13.77 3.76 2.30
CA PHE A 227 -13.13 3.50 3.59
C PHE A 227 -11.73 4.12 3.73
N PRO A 228 -10.88 4.21 2.67
CA PRO A 228 -9.56 4.83 2.81
C PRO A 228 -9.63 6.32 3.19
N GLU A 229 -10.70 7.02 2.81
CA GLU A 229 -10.95 8.41 3.19
C GLU A 229 -11.38 8.60 4.65
N THR A 230 -11.82 7.53 5.32
CA THR A 230 -12.50 7.62 6.62
C THR A 230 -11.79 6.87 7.74
N VAL A 231 -11.02 5.83 7.41
CA VAL A 231 -10.36 4.97 8.39
C VAL A 231 -8.86 5.21 8.36
N ASP A 232 -8.32 5.68 9.49
CA ASP A 232 -6.87 5.80 9.68
C ASP A 232 -6.17 4.44 9.61
N SER A 233 -5.08 4.37 8.84
CA SER A 233 -4.16 3.23 8.86
C SER A 233 -3.30 3.18 10.15
N PRO A 234 -2.81 1.99 10.56
CA PRO A 234 -3.12 0.69 9.99
C PRO A 234 -4.52 0.19 10.35
N TYR A 235 -5.12 -0.61 9.47
CA TYR A 235 -6.42 -1.23 9.70
C TYR A 235 -6.43 -2.74 9.44
N THR A 236 -7.49 -3.40 9.90
CA THR A 236 -7.80 -4.80 9.63
C THR A 236 -9.09 -4.87 8.82
N VAL A 237 -9.05 -5.61 7.72
CA VAL A 237 -10.21 -5.84 6.84
C VAL A 237 -10.74 -7.23 7.12
N SER A 238 -12.05 -7.35 7.38
CA SER A 238 -12.70 -8.61 7.75
C SER A 238 -13.96 -8.84 6.93
N ILE A 239 -14.22 -10.11 6.59
CA ILE A 239 -15.51 -10.55 6.07
C ILE A 239 -16.22 -11.36 7.15
N ASP A 240 -17.44 -10.93 7.48
CA ASP A 240 -18.32 -11.63 8.39
C ASP A 240 -19.59 -12.08 7.66
N HIS A 241 -20.15 -13.22 8.07
CA HIS A 241 -21.37 -13.80 7.50
C HIS A 241 -21.27 -14.10 6.00
N GLY A 242 -20.06 -14.14 5.43
CA GLY A 242 -19.89 -14.31 3.99
C GLY A 242 -20.36 -15.66 3.44
N SER A 243 -20.51 -16.69 4.28
CA SER A 243 -21.05 -18.00 3.88
C SER A 243 -22.51 -17.97 3.40
N HIS A 244 -23.19 -16.85 3.61
CA HIS A 244 -24.54 -16.59 3.13
C HIS A 244 -24.59 -15.96 1.74
N ALA A 245 -23.51 -15.37 1.25
CA ALA A 245 -23.44 -14.71 -0.05
C ALA A 245 -22.54 -15.48 -1.00
N ASN A 246 -22.90 -15.49 -2.28
CA ASN A 246 -22.08 -16.01 -3.36
C ASN A 246 -21.59 -14.84 -4.24
N GLY A 247 -20.36 -14.93 -4.72
CA GLY A 247 -19.81 -13.90 -5.58
C GLY A 247 -18.31 -14.04 -5.77
N THR A 248 -17.66 -12.95 -6.17
CA THR A 248 -16.22 -12.85 -6.36
C THR A 248 -15.69 -11.62 -5.63
N TYR A 249 -14.40 -11.61 -5.33
CA TYR A 249 -13.73 -10.41 -4.83
C TYR A 249 -12.28 -10.38 -5.26
N VAL A 250 -11.75 -9.18 -5.35
CA VAL A 250 -10.33 -8.90 -5.55
C VAL A 250 -9.92 -7.91 -4.49
N PHE A 251 -8.86 -8.23 -3.76
CA PHE A 251 -8.31 -7.36 -2.73
C PHE A 251 -6.79 -7.34 -2.82
N ALA A 252 -6.21 -6.16 -3.01
CA ALA A 252 -4.77 -5.96 -3.10
C ALA A 252 -4.34 -4.89 -2.10
N ALA A 253 -3.50 -5.27 -1.14
CA ALA A 253 -3.05 -4.39 -0.07
C ALA A 253 -1.62 -4.71 0.39
N ASP A 254 -0.96 -3.75 1.04
CA ASP A 254 0.19 -4.08 1.88
C ASP A 254 -0.32 -4.54 3.25
N GLY A 255 0.28 -5.56 3.84
CA GLY A 255 -0.19 -6.09 5.12
C GLY A 255 0.02 -7.59 5.26
N ASN A 256 -0.57 -8.13 6.33
CA ASN A 256 -0.42 -9.53 6.68
C ASN A 256 -1.59 -10.36 6.16
N PHE A 257 -1.30 -11.16 5.13
CA PHE A 257 -2.19 -12.15 4.54
C PHE A 257 -1.78 -13.54 5.05
N THR A 258 -2.23 -13.91 6.25
CA THR A 258 -1.75 -15.16 6.86
C THR A 258 -2.49 -16.38 6.29
N ALA A 259 -1.89 -17.04 5.30
CA ALA A 259 -2.20 -18.43 4.95
C ALA A 259 -1.62 -19.38 6.02
N PRO A 260 -2.20 -20.59 6.23
CA PRO A 260 -3.35 -21.19 5.56
C PRO A 260 -4.70 -20.84 6.24
N ASP A 261 -4.66 -19.93 7.21
CA ASP A 261 -5.81 -19.62 8.03
C ASP A 261 -6.84 -18.78 7.27
N SER A 262 -6.43 -17.76 6.51
CA SER A 262 -7.35 -16.90 5.77
C SER A 262 -7.53 -17.30 4.29
N TYR A 263 -6.56 -17.98 3.68
CA TYR A 263 -6.51 -18.29 2.23
C TYR A 263 -5.86 -19.64 1.94
N SER A 264 -6.15 -20.21 0.76
CA SER A 264 -5.30 -21.27 0.21
C SER A 264 -4.07 -20.64 -0.46
N ASP A 265 -2.96 -21.38 -0.52
CA ASP A 265 -1.67 -20.87 -1.04
C ASP A 265 -1.76 -20.41 -2.52
N TYR A 266 -2.79 -20.83 -3.25
CA TYR A 266 -3.01 -20.46 -4.66
C TYR A 266 -3.93 -19.24 -4.83
N ASP A 267 -4.59 -18.79 -3.77
CA ASP A 267 -5.51 -17.65 -3.84
C ASP A 267 -4.77 -16.31 -3.67
N THR A 268 -3.49 -16.35 -3.25
CA THR A 268 -2.66 -15.17 -3.03
C THR A 268 -1.50 -15.09 -4.01
N SER A 269 -1.24 -13.91 -4.56
CA SER A 269 -0.09 -13.61 -5.42
C SER A 269 0.60 -12.32 -4.95
N PRO A 270 1.94 -12.19 -5.10
CA PRO A 270 2.59 -10.88 -4.99
C PRO A 270 1.92 -9.88 -5.92
N TYR A 271 1.70 -8.66 -5.42
CA TYR A 271 1.21 -7.54 -6.22
C TYR A 271 1.84 -6.24 -5.71
N PRO A 272 2.43 -5.38 -6.57
CA PRO A 272 3.12 -4.17 -6.14
C PRO A 272 2.12 -3.06 -5.74
N VAL A 273 1.57 -3.15 -4.53
CA VAL A 273 0.77 -2.08 -3.91
C VAL A 273 1.65 -0.86 -3.62
N VAL A 274 2.86 -1.11 -3.12
CA VAL A 274 3.95 -0.15 -2.99
C VAL A 274 5.09 -0.65 -3.89
N PRO A 275 5.19 -0.15 -5.14
CA PRO A 275 6.20 -0.62 -6.07
C PRO A 275 7.61 -0.24 -5.59
N ALA A 276 8.55 -1.18 -5.67
CA ALA A 276 9.97 -0.88 -5.55
C ALA A 276 10.57 -0.66 -6.94
N VAL A 277 11.27 0.45 -7.14
CA VAL A 277 11.92 0.77 -8.42
C VAL A 277 13.42 0.85 -8.20
N ASP A 278 14.17 0.03 -8.92
CA ASP A 278 15.62 0.14 -8.99
C ASP A 278 15.98 1.26 -9.95
N VAL A 279 16.62 2.29 -9.40
CA VAL A 279 17.04 3.48 -10.11
C VAL A 279 18.56 3.52 -10.15
N THR A 280 19.12 3.56 -11.36
CA THR A 280 20.53 3.84 -11.60
C THR A 280 20.67 5.26 -12.10
N TYR A 281 21.51 6.04 -11.41
CA TYR A 281 21.95 7.34 -11.88
C TYR A 281 23.38 7.22 -12.41
N ASP A 282 23.60 7.68 -13.64
CA ASP A 282 24.91 7.68 -14.28
C ASP A 282 25.31 9.11 -14.67
N THR A 283 26.45 9.55 -14.13
CA THR A 283 27.08 10.83 -14.44
C THR A 283 28.48 10.59 -14.96
N PRO A 284 29.08 11.53 -15.71
CA PRO A 284 30.46 11.38 -16.19
C PRO A 284 31.50 11.08 -15.11
N SER A 285 31.21 11.40 -13.85
CA SER A 285 32.13 11.25 -12.70
C SER A 285 31.77 10.14 -11.73
N ALA A 286 30.54 9.61 -11.77
CA ALA A 286 30.04 8.63 -10.81
C ALA A 286 28.77 7.96 -11.31
N SER A 287 28.61 6.67 -10.96
CA SER A 287 27.34 5.95 -11.11
C SER A 287 26.97 5.32 -9.76
N TYR A 288 25.70 5.39 -9.40
CA TYR A 288 25.18 4.76 -8.19
C TYR A 288 23.78 4.21 -8.44
N ASN A 289 23.44 3.16 -7.68
CA ASN A 289 22.17 2.46 -7.72
C ASN A 289 21.43 2.66 -6.41
N ARG A 290 20.10 2.76 -6.48
CA ARG A 290 19.23 2.81 -5.32
C ARG A 290 17.89 2.16 -5.65
N THR A 291 17.34 1.42 -4.70
CA THR A 291 15.96 0.96 -4.75
C THR A 291 15.08 1.98 -4.02
N VAL A 292 14.04 2.46 -4.69
CA VAL A 292 13.06 3.42 -4.15
C VAL A 292 11.73 2.70 -3.98
N LEU A 293 11.20 2.69 -2.75
CA LEU A 293 9.80 2.35 -2.53
C LEU A 293 8.95 3.57 -2.91
N VAL A 294 8.16 3.40 -3.96
CA VAL A 294 7.38 4.47 -4.57
C VAL A 294 6.10 4.67 -3.76
N GLU A 295 5.98 5.84 -3.15
CA GLU A 295 4.71 6.27 -2.58
C GLU A 295 3.76 6.65 -3.72
N VAL A 296 2.65 5.92 -3.82
CA VAL A 296 1.57 6.24 -4.73
C VAL A 296 0.63 7.17 -3.96
N ASP A 297 0.68 8.45 -4.30
CA ASP A 297 -0.32 9.42 -3.86
C ASP A 297 -1.55 9.22 -4.76
N ASP A 298 -2.66 8.75 -4.19
CA ASP A 298 -3.88 8.45 -4.94
C ASP A 298 -4.66 9.71 -5.40
N GLY A 299 -4.09 10.91 -5.17
CA GLY A 299 -4.61 12.21 -5.61
C GLY A 299 -5.34 13.00 -4.54
#